data_AF-A0A5Q2F9T3-F1
#
_entry.id   AF-A0A5Q2F9T3-F1
#
_cell.length_a   1.000
_cell.length_b   1.000
_cell.length_c   1.000
_cell.angle_alpha   90.00
_cell.angle_beta   90.00
_cell.angle_gamma   90.00
#
_symmetry.space_group_name_H-M   'P 1'
#
loop_
_entity.id
_entity.type
_entity.pdbx_description
1 polymer ?
#
loop_
_entity_poly.entity_id
_entity_poly.type
_entity_poly.pdbx_seq_one_letter_code
_entity_poly.pdbx_strand_id
1 'polypeptide(L)'
;MVEVNWKGIARTAKALGGEGTNYLLLKTKQQIDEDTLDAALPIVEEGPDNGGWFLGPQGWMVLVEGLDEQVNPWIEQLAARLTAAGIEGTLTGASVAVPPMWTRGDWDSRGLYASIAYAAEARSSSVEAGDPGADRAAQRSVDLGLSWLTAHGGKVMVSTGMMVRTAFWVPAEAARGIMIQDVEQLGSALSMNFNKAGLEYSHLYVQPWGLELGRTTADYRWRDIVGDFRATLVSAASLGQVSYASVAHRDLGALWCTDTPGSEQYAGSAYRDHPELWSEFVLEPCGVQILTNRHLEAANDLSAWQTTRLDDTHVLVQARDLEPWYATRRWSYELLDPQLMAQARDDFGAMILTPERAREVGLTA
;
A
#
# COMPACT_ATOMS: atom_id res chain seq x y z
N MET A 1 29.53 18.04 19.26
CA MET A 1 28.47 17.91 20.30
C MET A 1 27.11 18.06 19.65
N VAL A 2 26.13 17.25 20.03
CA VAL A 2 24.72 17.38 19.60
C VAL A 2 23.90 18.03 20.70
N GLU A 3 23.38 19.23 20.44
CA GLU A 3 22.49 19.95 21.36
C GLU A 3 21.03 19.54 21.15
N VAL A 4 20.25 19.41 22.23
CA VAL A 4 18.81 19.15 22.14
C VAL A 4 18.03 20.46 22.22
N ASN A 5 17.33 20.82 21.15
CA ASN A 5 16.46 22.00 21.10
C ASN A 5 15.00 21.60 21.40
N TRP A 6 14.70 21.49 22.70
CA TRP A 6 13.39 21.17 23.23
C TRP A 6 12.27 22.11 22.76
N LYS A 7 12.56 23.41 22.59
CA LYS A 7 11.57 24.36 22.08
C LYS A 7 11.13 24.03 20.66
N GLY A 8 12.05 23.52 19.84
CA GLY A 8 11.73 23.06 18.50
C GLY A 8 10.90 21.78 18.51
N ILE A 9 11.30 20.82 19.34
CA ILE A 9 10.61 19.53 19.53
C ILE A 9 9.16 19.77 19.99
N ALA A 10 8.95 20.57 21.04
CA ALA A 10 7.62 20.89 21.56
C ALA A 10 6.72 21.61 20.54
N ARG A 11 7.30 22.47 19.69
CA ARG A 11 6.55 23.15 18.62
C ARG A 11 6.06 22.17 17.56
N THR A 12 6.87 21.18 17.19
CA THR A 12 6.49 20.15 16.21
C THR A 12 5.44 19.20 16.79
N ALA A 13 5.62 18.68 18.01
CA ALA A 13 4.61 17.85 18.69
C ALA A 13 3.23 18.54 18.73
N LYS A 14 3.21 19.82 19.16
CA LYS A 14 1.97 20.61 19.19
C LYS A 14 1.31 20.73 17.81
N ALA A 15 2.10 20.85 16.74
CA ALA A 15 1.58 20.95 15.38
C ALA A 15 0.98 19.63 14.85
N LEU A 16 1.43 18.49 15.39
CA LEU A 16 0.94 17.15 15.05
C LEU A 16 -0.30 16.73 15.83
N GLY A 17 -0.75 17.53 16.80
CA GLY A 17 -2.03 17.33 17.49
C GLY A 17 -2.04 16.28 18.60
N GLY A 18 -0.88 15.83 19.07
CA GLY A 18 -0.78 14.85 20.16
C GLY A 18 0.43 15.04 21.04
N GLU A 19 0.28 14.67 22.32
CA GLU A 19 1.41 14.36 23.19
C GLU A 19 2.02 13.05 22.71
N GLY A 20 3.33 13.02 22.50
CA GLY A 20 4.07 11.79 22.24
C GLY A 20 4.47 11.45 20.81
N THR A 21 3.89 12.08 19.78
CA THR A 21 4.34 11.92 18.38
C THR A 21 5.20 13.11 17.96
N ASN A 22 6.40 12.85 17.42
CA ASN A 22 7.29 13.90 16.94
C ASN A 22 8.14 13.49 15.74
N TYR A 23 8.50 14.47 14.91
CA TYR A 23 9.54 14.33 13.91
C TYR A 23 10.79 15.03 14.41
N LEU A 24 11.77 14.26 14.86
CA LEU A 24 13.08 14.81 15.19
C LEU A 24 13.86 15.04 13.90
N LEU A 25 14.63 16.12 13.89
CA LEU A 25 15.47 16.59 12.80
C LEU A 25 16.87 16.81 13.37
N LEU A 26 17.86 16.14 12.79
CA LEU A 26 19.26 16.40 13.04
C LEU A 26 19.76 17.50 12.10
N LYS A 27 19.91 18.71 12.63
CA LYS A 27 20.55 19.83 11.92
C LYS A 27 22.06 19.73 12.09
N THR A 28 22.73 19.31 11.04
CA THR A 28 24.20 19.20 11.00
C THR A 28 24.73 19.72 9.67
N LYS A 29 25.99 20.17 9.67
CA LYS A 29 26.75 20.49 8.46
C LYS A 29 27.62 19.32 7.99
N GLN A 30 27.77 18.29 8.84
CA GLN A 30 28.55 17.12 8.50
C GLN A 30 27.80 16.31 7.45
N GLN A 31 28.57 15.75 6.51
CA GLN A 31 28.07 14.68 5.66
C GLN A 31 28.18 13.40 6.48
N ILE A 32 27.03 12.79 6.78
CA ILE A 32 26.92 11.59 7.63
C ILE A 32 26.15 10.56 6.80
N ASP A 33 26.67 9.35 6.74
CA ASP A 33 25.94 8.21 6.20
C ASP A 33 24.88 7.71 7.19
N GLU A 34 23.93 6.96 6.64
CA GLU A 34 22.78 6.47 7.39
C GLU A 34 23.16 5.40 8.42
N ASP A 35 24.12 4.53 8.08
CA ASP A 35 24.55 3.44 8.97
C ASP A 35 25.14 3.99 10.27
N THR A 36 25.87 5.10 10.18
CA THR A 36 26.39 5.83 11.34
C THR A 36 25.26 6.38 12.23
N LEU A 37 24.17 6.85 11.62
CA LEU A 37 23.00 7.37 12.35
C LEU A 37 22.18 6.24 12.98
N ASP A 38 21.94 5.17 12.24
CA ASP A 38 21.22 3.99 12.72
C ASP A 38 21.98 3.34 13.89
N ALA A 39 23.31 3.26 13.82
CA ALA A 39 24.16 2.80 14.92
C ALA A 39 24.09 3.70 16.18
N ALA A 40 23.60 4.94 16.06
CA ALA A 40 23.42 5.85 17.18
C ALA A 40 22.04 5.75 17.86
N LEU A 41 21.06 5.05 17.26
CA LEU A 41 19.74 4.85 17.87
C LEU A 41 19.85 4.07 19.19
N PRO A 42 19.26 4.56 20.31
CA PRO A 42 19.19 3.83 21.58
C PRO A 42 18.68 2.39 21.38
N ILE A 43 19.40 1.40 21.92
CA ILE A 43 18.99 -0.01 21.82
C ILE A 43 18.00 -0.27 22.95
N VAL A 44 16.73 -0.34 22.61
CA VAL A 44 15.61 -0.66 23.50
C VAL A 44 14.67 -1.60 22.74
N GLU A 45 14.14 -2.61 23.43
CA GLU A 45 13.36 -3.70 22.79
C GLU A 45 12.10 -3.16 22.08
N GLU A 46 11.46 -2.15 22.66
CA GLU A 46 10.39 -1.34 22.05
C GLU A 46 10.74 0.14 22.26
N GLY A 47 11.60 0.68 21.40
CA GLY A 47 11.94 2.10 21.42
C GLY A 47 10.82 2.99 20.90
N PRO A 48 10.78 4.27 21.30
CA PRO A 48 9.87 5.24 20.73
C PRO A 48 10.19 5.55 19.26
N ASP A 49 11.36 5.19 18.72
CA ASP A 49 11.63 5.39 17.29
C ASP A 49 10.81 4.44 16.42
N ASN A 50 10.14 5.02 15.44
CA ASN A 50 9.37 4.27 14.45
C ASN A 50 10.04 4.42 13.09
N GLY A 51 10.59 3.33 12.57
CA GLY A 51 11.23 3.32 11.26
C GLY A 51 12.60 3.99 11.20
N GLY A 52 13.36 4.15 12.29
CA GLY A 52 14.75 4.63 12.24
C GLY A 52 14.99 5.98 11.53
N TRP A 53 16.23 6.22 11.07
CA TRP A 53 16.56 7.47 10.37
C TRP A 53 16.12 7.45 8.91
N PHE A 54 15.65 8.59 8.42
CA PHE A 54 15.37 8.83 7.00
C PHE A 54 15.79 10.23 6.59
N LEU A 55 16.08 10.42 5.30
CA LEU A 55 16.43 11.73 4.77
C LEU A 55 15.14 12.46 4.39
N GLY A 56 14.80 13.52 5.13
CA GLY A 56 13.70 14.41 4.82
C GLY A 56 14.14 15.68 4.10
N PRO A 57 13.19 16.56 3.72
CA PRO A 57 13.49 17.81 2.99
C PRO A 57 14.36 18.81 3.78
N GLN A 58 14.56 18.58 5.08
CA GLN A 58 15.35 19.46 5.97
C GLN A 58 16.64 18.82 6.46
N GLY A 59 16.91 17.56 6.08
CA GLY A 59 18.02 16.76 6.58
C GLY A 59 17.55 15.44 7.18
N TRP A 60 18.40 14.81 7.99
CA TRP A 60 18.13 13.54 8.64
C TRP A 60 17.02 13.68 9.69
N MET A 61 16.01 12.83 9.60
CA MET A 61 14.83 12.84 10.44
C MET A 61 14.57 11.46 11.03
N VAL A 62 13.91 11.40 12.18
CA VAL A 62 13.39 10.16 12.79
C VAL A 62 12.01 10.45 13.38
N LEU A 63 11.06 9.55 13.17
CA LEU A 63 9.75 9.60 13.83
C LEU A 63 9.93 9.00 15.23
N VAL A 64 9.40 9.68 16.23
CA VAL A 64 9.25 9.14 17.58
C VAL A 64 7.80 9.16 18.01
N GLU A 65 7.35 8.09 18.66
CA GLU A 65 6.01 7.89 19.20
C GLU A 65 6.09 7.30 20.62
N GLY A 66 5.29 7.80 21.55
CA GLY A 66 5.24 7.30 22.93
C GLY A 66 5.03 8.42 23.95
N LEU A 67 4.85 8.10 25.22
CA LEU A 67 4.61 9.14 26.24
C LEU A 67 5.86 10.01 26.45
N ASP A 68 5.70 11.28 26.83
CA ASP A 68 6.82 12.20 27.09
C ASP A 68 7.84 11.64 28.09
N GLU A 69 7.38 10.85 29.08
CA GLU A 69 8.22 10.17 30.08
C GLU A 69 9.11 9.07 29.48
N GLN A 70 8.73 8.52 28.31
CA GLN A 70 9.52 7.54 27.55
C GLN A 70 10.37 8.24 26.48
N VAL A 71 9.79 9.19 25.76
CA VAL A 71 10.39 9.86 24.61
C VAL A 71 11.52 10.81 25.04
N ASN A 72 11.34 11.61 26.10
CA ASN A 72 12.33 12.60 26.47
C ASN A 72 13.68 11.98 26.92
N PRO A 73 13.71 10.96 27.81
CA PRO A 73 14.96 10.28 28.14
C PRO A 73 15.62 9.60 26.94
N TRP A 74 14.81 9.08 26.02
CA TRP A 74 15.32 8.47 24.79
C TRP A 74 15.99 9.50 23.87
N ILE A 75 15.41 10.70 23.72
CA ILE A 75 15.99 11.81 22.94
C ILE A 75 17.35 12.24 23.51
N GLU A 76 17.47 12.32 24.84
CA GLU A 76 18.74 12.64 25.50
C GLU A 76 19.80 11.57 25.25
N GLN A 77 19.41 10.29 25.33
CA GLN A 77 20.29 9.17 25.01
C GLN A 77 20.73 9.20 23.54
N LEU A 78 19.81 9.48 22.62
CA LEU A 78 20.11 9.63 21.20
C LEU A 78 21.14 10.75 20.98
N ALA A 79 20.94 11.93 21.57
CA ALA A 79 21.88 13.05 21.44
C ALA A 79 23.27 12.72 22.01
N ALA A 80 23.33 12.00 23.13
CA ALA A 80 24.58 11.51 23.71
C ALA A 80 25.29 10.51 22.79
N ARG A 81 24.56 9.55 22.20
CA ARG A 81 25.12 8.56 21.27
C ARG A 81 25.59 9.16 19.96
N LEU A 82 24.82 10.10 19.38
CA LEU A 82 25.27 10.88 18.21
C LEU A 82 26.58 11.62 18.53
N THR A 83 26.65 12.27 19.70
CA THR A 83 27.89 12.94 20.15
C THR A 83 29.05 11.96 20.28
N ALA A 84 28.83 10.78 20.85
CA ALA A 84 29.84 9.73 20.99
C ALA A 84 30.30 9.17 19.63
N ALA A 85 29.43 9.16 18.62
CA ALA A 85 29.75 8.83 17.24
C ALA A 85 30.51 9.95 16.49
N GLY A 86 30.87 11.05 17.16
CA GLY A 86 31.57 12.18 16.56
C GLY A 86 30.67 13.13 15.75
N ILE A 87 29.35 13.00 15.91
CA ILE A 87 28.38 13.86 15.25
C ILE A 87 28.20 15.16 16.03
N GLU A 88 28.07 16.25 15.29
CA GLU A 88 27.84 17.59 15.79
C GLU A 88 26.59 18.18 15.15
N GLY A 89 25.84 18.96 15.93
CA GLY A 89 24.64 19.60 15.41
C GLY A 89 23.59 19.87 16.47
N THR A 90 22.35 19.97 16.03
CA THR A 90 21.20 20.18 16.90
C THR A 90 20.11 19.17 16.55
N LEU A 91 19.67 18.40 17.55
CA LEU A 91 18.46 17.60 17.46
C LEU A 91 17.26 18.49 17.82
N THR A 92 16.33 18.65 16.89
CA THR A 92 15.20 19.59 17.04
C THR A 92 13.94 19.03 16.38
N GLY A 93 12.76 19.63 16.61
CA GLY A 93 11.56 19.26 15.86
C GLY A 93 11.65 19.74 14.40
N ALA A 94 11.25 18.89 13.46
CA ALA A 94 11.17 19.24 12.05
C ALA A 94 10.18 20.39 11.85
N SER A 95 10.54 21.39 11.03
CA SER A 95 9.68 22.56 10.82
C SER A 95 8.59 22.33 9.76
N VAL A 96 8.62 21.20 9.06
CA VAL A 96 7.50 20.76 8.22
C VAL A 96 6.47 20.10 9.14
N ALA A 97 5.30 20.71 9.30
CA ALA A 97 4.16 20.16 10.05
C ALA A 97 3.38 19.09 9.26
N VAL A 98 3.90 18.68 8.10
CA VAL A 98 3.32 17.60 7.30
C VAL A 98 4.08 16.33 7.69
N PRO A 99 3.40 15.38 8.35
CA PRO A 99 3.93 14.03 8.55
C PRO A 99 4.47 13.48 7.21
N PRO A 100 5.64 12.82 7.17
CA PRO A 100 6.07 12.06 6.00
C PRO A 100 4.92 11.21 5.47
N MET A 101 4.79 11.04 4.14
CA MET A 101 3.58 10.40 3.59
C MET A 101 3.24 9.04 4.18
N TRP A 102 4.23 8.28 4.66
CA TRP A 102 4.06 6.97 5.28
C TRP A 102 3.48 6.93 6.68
N THR A 103 3.57 8.06 7.36
CA THR A 103 2.97 8.26 8.68
C THR A 103 1.53 8.75 8.56
N ARG A 104 1.11 9.10 7.35
CA ARG A 104 -0.30 9.37 7.04
C ARG A 104 -0.92 8.01 6.73
N GLY A 105 -2.04 7.69 7.36
CA GLY A 105 -2.74 6.44 7.05
C GLY A 105 -3.00 6.33 5.54
N ASP A 106 -2.86 5.14 4.97
CA ASP A 106 -3.00 4.88 3.53
C ASP A 106 -4.33 5.39 2.94
N TRP A 107 -5.39 5.36 3.76
CA TRP A 107 -6.74 5.88 3.53
C TRP A 107 -6.77 7.36 3.13
N ASP A 108 -5.75 8.12 3.52
CA ASP A 108 -5.60 9.55 3.26
C ASP A 108 -4.57 9.84 2.15
N SER A 109 -4.20 8.83 1.36
CA SER A 109 -3.33 9.02 0.21
C SER A 109 -4.16 9.18 -1.07
N ARG A 110 -3.83 10.20 -1.85
CA ARG A 110 -4.35 10.32 -3.21
C ARG A 110 -3.37 9.64 -4.16
N GLY A 111 -3.64 8.38 -4.47
CA GLY A 111 -2.77 7.52 -5.25
C GLY A 111 -3.50 6.78 -6.37
N LEU A 112 -2.78 5.84 -6.97
CA LEU A 112 -3.36 4.77 -7.76
C LEU A 112 -2.95 3.45 -7.13
N TYR A 113 -3.78 2.46 -7.33
CA TYR A 113 -3.63 1.13 -6.77
C TYR A 113 -3.72 0.08 -7.87
N ALA A 114 -2.96 -0.99 -7.72
CA ALA A 114 -3.08 -2.19 -8.52
C ALA A 114 -3.35 -3.37 -7.61
N SER A 115 -4.49 -4.00 -7.82
CA SER A 115 -4.93 -5.14 -7.02
C SER A 115 -4.78 -6.41 -7.85
N ILE A 116 -4.23 -7.48 -7.25
CA ILE A 116 -4.13 -8.80 -7.85
C ILE A 116 -4.68 -9.81 -6.84
N ALA A 117 -5.62 -10.63 -7.28
CA ALA A 117 -6.20 -11.67 -6.47
C ALA A 117 -6.13 -13.00 -7.23
N TYR A 118 -5.64 -14.02 -6.55
CA TYR A 118 -5.48 -15.36 -7.11
C TYR A 118 -6.74 -16.18 -6.84
N ALA A 119 -7.00 -17.15 -7.71
CA ALA A 119 -8.01 -18.16 -7.45
C ALA A 119 -7.66 -18.86 -6.14
N ALA A 120 -8.52 -18.69 -5.12
CA ALA A 120 -8.49 -19.59 -3.99
C ALA A 120 -8.67 -20.99 -4.55
N GLU A 121 -7.75 -21.91 -4.25
CA GLU A 121 -8.08 -23.33 -4.32
C GLU A 121 -9.25 -23.51 -3.35
N ALA A 122 -10.47 -23.53 -3.89
CA ALA A 122 -11.74 -23.29 -3.21
C ALA A 122 -11.75 -23.65 -1.70
N ARG A 123 -11.68 -22.64 -0.81
CA ARG A 123 -12.13 -22.67 0.60
C ARG A 123 -12.08 -21.30 1.28
N SER A 124 -12.84 -21.19 2.36
CA SER A 124 -13.35 -19.99 3.04
C SER A 124 -12.32 -18.92 3.42
N SER A 125 -12.78 -17.67 3.48
CA SER A 125 -12.08 -16.48 4.00
C SER A 125 -11.50 -16.62 5.42
N SER A 126 -11.87 -17.66 6.18
CA SER A 126 -11.15 -18.11 7.37
C SER A 126 -10.11 -19.17 6.99
N VAL A 127 -8.95 -18.75 6.52
CA VAL A 127 -7.81 -19.66 6.36
C VAL A 127 -7.34 -20.05 7.77
N GLU A 128 -7.57 -21.29 8.18
CA GLU A 128 -6.87 -21.84 9.34
C GLU A 128 -5.37 -21.85 9.01
N ALA A 129 -4.54 -21.33 9.92
CA ALA A 129 -3.09 -21.27 9.73
C ALA A 129 -2.53 -22.66 9.34
N GLY A 130 -1.79 -22.73 8.22
CA GLY A 130 -1.12 -23.94 7.75
C GLY A 130 -1.71 -24.64 6.51
N ASP A 131 -2.54 -23.97 5.70
CA ASP A 131 -2.99 -24.49 4.40
C ASP A 131 -1.90 -24.32 3.30
N PRO A 132 -1.36 -25.42 2.73
CA PRO A 132 -0.31 -25.36 1.71
C PRO A 132 -0.67 -24.58 0.43
N GLY A 133 -1.96 -24.44 0.10
CA GLY A 133 -2.41 -23.68 -1.07
C GLY A 133 -2.31 -22.17 -0.86
N ALA A 134 -2.75 -21.71 0.31
CA ALA A 134 -2.63 -20.32 0.75
C ALA A 134 -1.16 -19.88 0.88
N ASP A 135 -0.29 -20.77 1.37
CA ASP A 135 1.15 -20.49 1.50
C ASP A 135 1.80 -20.17 0.16
N ARG A 136 1.41 -20.87 -0.92
CA ARG A 136 1.95 -20.62 -2.27
C ARG A 136 1.44 -19.32 -2.87
N ALA A 137 0.18 -18.97 -2.65
CA ALA A 137 -0.36 -17.68 -3.10
C ALA A 137 0.31 -16.52 -2.36
N ALA A 138 0.39 -16.60 -1.03
CA ALA A 138 1.09 -15.62 -0.19
C ALA A 138 2.56 -15.44 -0.61
N GLN A 139 3.32 -16.52 -0.78
CA GLN A 139 4.72 -16.45 -1.22
C GLN A 139 4.87 -15.77 -2.58
N ARG A 140 3.99 -16.09 -3.54
CA ARG A 140 4.00 -15.43 -4.86
C ARG A 140 3.62 -13.96 -4.78
N SER A 141 2.64 -13.62 -3.96
CA SER A 141 2.26 -12.23 -3.70
C SER A 141 3.43 -11.43 -3.11
N VAL A 142 4.11 -11.99 -2.11
CA VAL A 142 5.30 -11.38 -1.50
C VAL A 142 6.42 -11.23 -2.54
N ASP A 143 6.71 -12.27 -3.31
CA ASP A 143 7.79 -12.27 -4.30
C ASP A 143 7.53 -11.24 -5.43
N LEU A 144 6.32 -11.24 -5.99
CA LEU A 144 5.92 -10.29 -7.03
C LEU A 144 5.93 -8.85 -6.48
N GLY A 145 5.30 -8.68 -5.32
CA GLY A 145 5.16 -7.39 -4.66
C GLY A 145 6.51 -6.78 -4.28
N LEU A 146 7.40 -7.54 -3.64
CA LEU A 146 8.72 -7.06 -3.25
C LEU A 146 9.62 -6.80 -4.46
N SER A 147 9.53 -7.61 -5.50
CA SER A 147 10.22 -7.34 -6.77
C SER A 147 9.79 -5.99 -7.35
N TRP A 148 8.48 -5.74 -7.42
CA TRP A 148 7.96 -4.43 -7.84
C TRP A 148 8.40 -3.30 -6.91
N LEU A 149 8.25 -3.49 -5.60
CA LEU A 149 8.53 -2.48 -4.59
C LEU A 149 10.01 -2.05 -4.59
N THR A 150 10.92 -3.00 -4.81
CA THR A 150 12.38 -2.75 -4.84
C THR A 150 12.85 -2.15 -6.17
N ALA A 151 12.14 -2.40 -7.26
CA ALA A 151 12.48 -1.83 -8.58
C ALA A 151 12.40 -0.30 -8.62
N HIS A 152 11.63 0.33 -7.73
CA HIS A 152 11.48 1.79 -7.66
C HIS A 152 12.61 2.52 -6.93
N GLY A 153 13.59 1.78 -6.42
CA GLY A 153 14.76 2.34 -5.75
C GLY A 153 14.40 2.97 -4.41
N GLY A 154 14.85 2.36 -3.33
CA GLY A 154 14.61 2.88 -1.98
C GLY A 154 14.89 1.81 -0.95
N LYS A 155 14.90 2.20 0.32
CA LYS A 155 14.90 1.23 1.41
C LYS A 155 13.50 0.60 1.51
N VAL A 156 13.45 -0.65 1.94
CA VAL A 156 12.20 -1.36 2.22
C VAL A 156 11.93 -1.23 3.71
N MET A 157 10.75 -0.74 4.06
CA MET A 157 10.25 -0.69 5.42
C MET A 157 9.17 -1.75 5.56
N VAL A 158 9.33 -2.68 6.48
CA VAL A 158 8.30 -3.66 6.79
C VAL A 158 7.55 -3.18 8.03
N SER A 159 6.23 -3.34 8.00
CA SER A 159 5.34 -3.06 9.12
C SER A 159 4.80 -4.38 9.65
N THR A 160 5.04 -4.66 10.92
CA THR A 160 4.46 -5.83 11.59
C THR A 160 3.19 -5.44 12.35
N GLY A 161 2.19 -6.35 12.36
CA GLY A 161 0.89 -6.10 12.98
C GLY A 161 -0.17 -5.51 12.04
N MET A 162 -1.45 -5.81 12.31
CA MET A 162 -2.61 -5.49 11.44
C MET A 162 -2.85 -3.98 11.20
N MET A 163 -2.15 -3.08 11.90
CA MET A 163 -2.25 -1.62 11.75
C MET A 163 -0.95 -0.94 12.20
N VAL A 164 0.07 -0.88 11.33
CA VAL A 164 1.31 -0.07 11.44
C VAL A 164 1.79 0.19 12.89
N ARG A 165 1.89 -0.86 13.73
CA ARG A 165 2.25 -0.68 15.14
C ARG A 165 3.76 -0.55 15.31
N THR A 166 4.52 -1.23 14.45
CA THR A 166 5.98 -1.14 14.43
C THR A 166 6.45 -1.27 12.99
N ALA A 167 7.04 -0.20 12.46
CA ALA A 167 7.68 -0.22 11.15
C ALA A 167 9.19 -0.09 11.31
N PHE A 168 9.96 -0.84 10.52
CA PHE A 168 11.42 -0.77 10.56
C PHE A 168 12.01 -1.06 9.18
N TRP A 169 13.15 -0.42 8.90
CA TRP A 169 13.87 -0.66 7.66
C TRP A 169 14.57 -2.00 7.69
N VAL A 170 14.48 -2.73 6.58
CA VAL A 170 15.16 -4.00 6.39
C VAL A 170 15.74 -4.10 4.97
N PRO A 171 16.81 -4.87 4.78
CA PRO A 171 17.20 -5.32 3.45
C PRO A 171 16.06 -6.06 2.76
N ALA A 172 15.96 -5.96 1.44
CA ALA A 172 14.88 -6.58 0.66
C ALA A 172 14.81 -8.10 0.85
N GLU A 173 15.96 -8.76 0.98
CA GLU A 173 16.05 -10.19 1.24
C GLU A 173 15.48 -10.60 2.61
N ALA A 174 15.62 -9.73 3.62
CA ALA A 174 15.06 -9.95 4.95
C ALA A 174 13.55 -9.64 4.98
N ALA A 175 13.11 -8.64 4.21
CA ALA A 175 11.69 -8.27 4.10
C ALA A 175 10.81 -9.45 3.71
N ARG A 176 11.28 -10.28 2.75
CA ARG A 176 10.57 -11.46 2.28
C ARG A 176 10.18 -12.41 3.42
N GLY A 177 11.15 -12.75 4.28
CA GLY A 177 10.92 -13.69 5.38
C GLY A 177 9.91 -13.17 6.40
N ILE A 178 10.04 -11.88 6.76
CA ILE A 178 9.14 -11.21 7.71
C ILE A 178 7.72 -11.16 7.15
N MET A 179 7.56 -10.74 5.88
CA MET A 179 6.23 -10.63 5.28
C MET A 179 5.53 -11.98 5.14
N ILE A 180 6.24 -13.05 4.78
CA ILE A 180 5.65 -14.40 4.73
C ILE A 180 5.17 -14.81 6.11
N GLN A 181 6.02 -14.63 7.14
CA GLN A 181 5.66 -14.94 8.52
C GLN A 181 4.43 -14.14 8.98
N ASP A 182 4.35 -12.85 8.65
CA ASP A 182 3.21 -12.00 9.02
C ASP A 182 1.92 -12.42 8.30
N VAL A 183 1.98 -12.78 7.01
CA VAL A 183 0.81 -13.33 6.31
C VAL A 183 0.34 -14.63 6.97
N GLU A 184 1.26 -15.51 7.35
CA GLU A 184 0.94 -16.79 8.03
C GLU A 184 0.36 -16.60 9.44
N GLN A 185 0.89 -15.65 10.21
CA GLN A 185 0.51 -15.45 11.62
C GLN A 185 -0.65 -14.48 11.81
N LEU A 186 -0.74 -13.45 10.97
CA LEU A 186 -1.65 -12.31 11.11
C LEU A 186 -2.64 -12.18 9.96
N GLY A 187 -2.52 -13.01 8.91
CA GLY A 187 -3.39 -12.97 7.73
C GLY A 187 -3.13 -11.77 6.81
N SER A 188 -2.09 -10.98 7.06
CA SER A 188 -1.68 -9.87 6.19
C SER A 188 -0.25 -9.42 6.47
N ALA A 189 0.38 -8.79 5.48
CA ALA A 189 1.66 -8.09 5.66
C ALA A 189 1.65 -6.77 4.89
N LEU A 190 2.34 -5.76 5.42
CA LEU A 190 2.49 -4.46 4.78
C LEU A 190 3.98 -4.12 4.66
N SER A 191 4.36 -3.65 3.50
CA SER A 191 5.70 -3.15 3.23
C SER A 191 5.64 -1.89 2.40
N MET A 192 6.63 -1.03 2.57
CA MET A 192 6.67 0.29 1.98
C MET A 192 8.06 0.58 1.43
N ASN A 193 8.12 1.38 0.37
CA ASN A 193 9.35 1.89 -0.21
C ASN A 193 9.25 3.40 -0.39
N PHE A 194 10.37 4.04 -0.08
CA PHE A 194 10.52 5.48 -0.13
C PHE A 194 11.69 5.83 -1.00
N ASN A 195 11.39 6.44 -2.14
CA ASN A 195 12.41 7.04 -2.95
C ASN A 195 12.73 8.44 -2.42
N LYS A 196 13.88 8.54 -1.73
CA LYS A 196 14.40 9.77 -1.09
C LYS A 196 14.53 10.95 -2.07
N ALA A 197 14.73 10.69 -3.37
CA ALA A 197 14.87 11.73 -4.38
C ALA A 197 13.53 12.25 -4.92
N GLY A 198 12.42 11.54 -4.68
CA GLY A 198 11.20 11.67 -5.49
C GLY A 198 9.93 12.13 -4.78
N LEU A 199 9.91 12.33 -3.45
CA LEU A 199 8.66 12.50 -2.68
C LEU A 199 7.62 11.45 -3.09
N GLU A 200 8.10 10.24 -3.31
CA GLU A 200 7.34 9.11 -3.82
C GLU A 200 7.20 8.08 -2.72
N TYR A 201 5.97 7.62 -2.59
CA TYR A 201 5.55 6.55 -1.70
C TYR A 201 5.02 5.40 -2.53
N SER A 202 5.59 4.24 -2.31
CA SER A 202 5.08 2.98 -2.84
C SER A 202 4.82 2.04 -1.67
N HIS A 203 3.71 1.33 -1.70
CA HIS A 203 3.41 0.30 -0.72
C HIS A 203 2.96 -0.99 -1.37
N LEU A 204 3.12 -2.06 -0.62
CA LEU A 204 2.74 -3.41 -0.90
C LEU A 204 1.94 -3.91 0.29
N TYR A 205 0.67 -4.21 0.07
CA TYR A 205 -0.17 -4.91 1.03
C TYR A 205 -0.43 -6.32 0.52
N VAL A 206 -0.16 -7.34 1.34
CA VAL A 206 -0.32 -8.75 0.96
C VAL A 206 -1.32 -9.41 1.89
N GLN A 207 -2.18 -10.25 1.32
CA GLN A 207 -3.05 -11.17 2.03
C GLN A 207 -2.85 -12.60 1.49
N PRO A 208 -3.33 -13.65 2.17
CA PRO A 208 -3.18 -15.03 1.72
C PRO A 208 -3.65 -15.29 0.29
N TRP A 209 -4.62 -14.50 -0.19
CA TRP A 209 -5.25 -14.68 -1.49
C TRP A 209 -4.73 -13.74 -2.58
N GLY A 210 -3.86 -12.77 -2.26
CA GLY A 210 -3.49 -11.75 -3.24
C GLY A 210 -2.65 -10.62 -2.67
N LEU A 211 -2.60 -9.52 -3.40
CA LEU A 211 -1.86 -8.32 -3.02
C LEU A 211 -2.47 -7.05 -3.61
N GLU A 212 -2.09 -5.95 -3.02
CA GLU A 212 -2.31 -4.60 -3.53
C GLU A 212 -0.98 -3.84 -3.55
N LEU A 213 -0.77 -3.12 -4.64
CA LEU A 213 0.32 -2.19 -4.82
C LEU A 213 -0.28 -0.79 -4.84
N GLY A 214 0.25 0.13 -4.05
CA GLY A 214 -0.17 1.52 -4.10
C GLY A 214 1.01 2.42 -4.39
N ARG A 215 0.76 3.48 -5.17
CA ARG A 215 1.79 4.47 -5.50
C ARG A 215 1.22 5.88 -5.45
N THR A 216 1.94 6.73 -4.71
CA THR A 216 1.63 8.15 -4.55
C THR A 216 2.89 8.96 -4.81
N THR A 217 2.85 9.85 -5.81
CA THR A 217 3.93 10.78 -6.11
C THR A 217 3.47 12.24 -5.93
N ALA A 218 4.39 13.14 -5.61
CA ALA A 218 4.09 14.57 -5.50
C ALA A 218 3.66 15.19 -6.85
N ASP A 219 4.26 14.73 -7.96
CA ASP A 219 4.04 15.23 -9.32
C ASP A 219 2.92 14.51 -10.09
N TYR A 220 2.32 13.48 -9.48
CA TYR A 220 1.22 12.67 -10.02
C TYR A 220 1.39 12.27 -11.50
N ARG A 221 2.49 11.56 -11.80
CA ARG A 221 2.78 11.00 -13.13
C ARG A 221 1.93 9.78 -13.44
N TRP A 222 0.61 9.96 -13.51
CA TRP A 222 -0.35 8.86 -13.61
C TRP A 222 -0.08 7.90 -14.77
N ARG A 223 0.40 8.39 -15.93
CA ARG A 223 0.73 7.53 -17.09
C ARG A 223 1.85 6.54 -16.77
N ASP A 224 2.89 7.01 -16.07
CA ASP A 224 4.00 6.16 -15.64
C ASP A 224 3.52 5.13 -14.62
N ILE A 225 2.71 5.57 -13.65
CA ILE A 225 2.15 4.71 -12.59
C ILE A 225 1.25 3.61 -13.19
N VAL A 226 0.29 3.98 -14.05
CA VAL A 226 -0.60 3.01 -14.72
C VAL A 226 0.19 2.08 -15.64
N GLY A 227 1.20 2.60 -16.35
CA GLY A 227 2.05 1.80 -17.22
C GLY A 227 2.83 0.73 -16.45
N ASP A 228 3.39 1.11 -15.31
CA ASP A 228 4.11 0.23 -14.39
C ASP A 228 3.18 -0.83 -13.77
N PHE A 229 2.04 -0.41 -13.20
CA PHE A 229 1.05 -1.34 -12.66
C PHE A 229 0.55 -2.33 -13.70
N ARG A 230 0.23 -1.87 -14.92
CA ARG A 230 -0.18 -2.76 -16.00
C ARG A 230 0.90 -3.81 -16.31
N ALA A 231 2.17 -3.43 -16.36
CA ALA A 231 3.26 -4.38 -16.58
C ALA A 231 3.30 -5.44 -15.47
N THR A 232 3.12 -5.03 -14.22
CA THR A 232 3.02 -5.94 -13.07
C THR A 232 1.82 -6.89 -13.18
N LEU A 233 0.64 -6.38 -13.56
CA LEU A 233 -0.55 -7.22 -13.75
C LEU A 233 -0.33 -8.28 -14.84
N VAL A 234 0.24 -7.89 -15.98
CA VAL A 234 0.55 -8.83 -17.07
C VAL A 234 1.57 -9.88 -16.63
N SER A 235 2.60 -9.48 -15.87
CA SER A 235 3.56 -10.41 -15.28
C SER A 235 2.86 -11.39 -14.32
N ALA A 236 1.91 -10.92 -13.51
CA ALA A 236 1.15 -11.75 -12.60
C ALA A 236 0.28 -12.78 -13.34
N ALA A 237 -0.40 -12.37 -14.41
CA ALA A 237 -1.26 -13.26 -15.19
C ALA A 237 -0.50 -14.43 -15.81
N SER A 238 0.78 -14.23 -16.19
CA SER A 238 1.64 -15.30 -16.69
C SER A 238 1.87 -16.44 -15.69
N LEU A 239 1.48 -16.27 -14.42
CA LEU A 239 1.54 -17.29 -13.37
C LEU A 239 0.31 -18.22 -13.36
N GLY A 240 -0.68 -18.00 -14.23
CA GLY A 240 -1.76 -18.96 -14.53
C GLY A 240 -2.84 -19.13 -13.47
N GLN A 241 -2.94 -18.24 -12.47
CA GLN A 241 -3.90 -18.37 -11.37
C GLN A 241 -4.56 -17.04 -10.95
N VAL A 242 -4.48 -16.01 -11.78
CA VAL A 242 -5.08 -14.69 -11.46
C VAL A 242 -6.58 -14.75 -11.72
N SER A 243 -7.40 -14.67 -10.68
CA SER A 243 -8.85 -14.54 -10.85
C SER A 243 -9.24 -13.12 -11.19
N TYR A 244 -8.56 -12.15 -10.59
CA TYR A 244 -8.88 -10.74 -10.70
C TYR A 244 -7.58 -9.93 -10.68
N ALA A 245 -7.45 -8.97 -11.59
CA ALA A 245 -6.46 -7.91 -11.43
C ALA A 245 -6.95 -6.61 -12.06
N SER A 246 -6.67 -5.47 -11.41
CA SER A 246 -7.14 -4.16 -11.87
C SER A 246 -6.20 -3.04 -11.49
N VAL A 247 -6.36 -1.89 -12.16
CA VAL A 247 -5.80 -0.61 -11.74
C VAL A 247 -6.94 0.35 -11.41
N ALA A 248 -6.96 0.90 -10.19
CA ALA A 248 -8.02 1.77 -9.70
C ALA A 248 -7.45 2.95 -8.89
N HIS A 249 -8.25 4.00 -8.69
CA HIS A 249 -7.96 5.02 -7.66
C HIS A 249 -8.50 4.60 -6.29
N ARG A 250 -9.34 3.57 -6.22
CA ARG A 250 -9.83 2.94 -4.98
C ARG A 250 -8.88 1.82 -4.58
N ASP A 251 -8.50 1.81 -3.31
CA ASP A 251 -7.87 0.65 -2.69
C ASP A 251 -8.91 -0.47 -2.45
N LEU A 252 -8.44 -1.69 -2.22
CA LEU A 252 -9.28 -2.87 -1.96
C LEU A 252 -10.14 -2.70 -0.71
N GLY A 253 -9.64 -1.98 0.31
CA GLY A 253 -10.41 -1.67 1.52
C GLY A 253 -11.66 -0.84 1.19
N ALA A 254 -11.49 0.25 0.44
CA ALA A 254 -12.56 1.12 0.00
C ALA A 254 -13.59 0.41 -0.90
N LEU A 255 -13.13 -0.59 -1.65
CA LEU A 255 -13.95 -1.45 -2.48
C LEU A 255 -14.78 -2.46 -1.66
N TRP A 256 -14.24 -2.99 -0.55
CA TRP A 256 -14.97 -3.92 0.32
C TRP A 256 -15.88 -3.23 1.34
N CYS A 257 -15.60 -1.98 1.70
CA CYS A 257 -16.38 -1.23 2.68
C CYS A 257 -17.75 -0.81 2.12
N THR A 258 -18.83 -1.11 2.85
CA THR A 258 -20.22 -0.72 2.52
C THR A 258 -20.54 0.74 2.80
N ASP A 259 -19.65 1.44 3.52
CA ASP A 259 -19.92 2.79 4.03
C ASP A 259 -19.23 3.89 3.22
N THR A 260 -18.58 3.53 2.10
CA THR A 260 -17.95 4.48 1.18
C THR A 260 -18.95 4.94 0.11
N PRO A 261 -18.93 6.22 -0.31
CA PRO A 261 -19.80 6.67 -1.39
C PRO A 261 -19.65 5.80 -2.65
N GLY A 262 -20.76 5.32 -3.20
CA GLY A 262 -20.82 4.50 -4.40
C GLY A 262 -20.67 3.01 -4.17
N SER A 263 -20.28 2.55 -2.98
CA SER A 263 -20.15 1.11 -2.71
C SER A 263 -21.50 0.42 -2.59
N GLU A 264 -22.60 1.15 -2.40
CA GLU A 264 -23.97 0.60 -2.40
C GLU A 264 -24.35 -0.06 -3.74
N GLN A 265 -23.58 0.20 -4.80
CA GLN A 265 -23.81 -0.34 -6.14
C GLN A 265 -23.16 -1.72 -6.34
N TYR A 266 -22.34 -2.16 -5.38
CA TYR A 266 -21.54 -3.38 -5.47
C TYR A 266 -21.68 -4.21 -4.20
N ALA A 267 -21.63 -5.54 -4.32
CA ALA A 267 -21.69 -6.43 -3.16
C ALA A 267 -20.28 -6.65 -2.57
N GLY A 268 -19.62 -5.58 -2.12
CA GLY A 268 -18.22 -5.60 -1.66
C GLY A 268 -17.89 -6.65 -0.60
N SER A 269 -18.70 -6.73 0.47
CA SER A 269 -18.54 -7.75 1.52
C SER A 269 -18.68 -9.17 0.98
N ALA A 270 -19.73 -9.44 0.19
CA ALA A 270 -19.95 -10.75 -0.40
C ALA A 270 -18.81 -11.12 -1.37
N TYR A 271 -18.34 -10.16 -2.17
CA TYR A 271 -17.21 -10.37 -3.07
C TYR A 271 -15.95 -10.75 -2.29
N ARG A 272 -15.64 -10.04 -1.20
CA ARG A 272 -14.47 -10.33 -0.34
C ARG A 272 -14.55 -11.72 0.29
N ASP A 273 -15.73 -12.08 0.80
CA ASP A 273 -15.90 -13.29 1.61
C ASP A 273 -16.04 -14.57 0.75
N HIS A 274 -16.22 -14.41 -0.58
CA HIS A 274 -16.41 -15.48 -1.56
C HIS A 274 -15.38 -15.43 -2.70
N PRO A 275 -14.10 -15.76 -2.44
CA PRO A 275 -13.03 -15.69 -3.44
C PRO A 275 -13.22 -16.63 -4.64
N GLU A 276 -14.06 -17.67 -4.51
CA GLU A 276 -14.48 -18.53 -5.62
C GLU A 276 -15.20 -17.76 -6.74
N LEU A 277 -15.77 -16.60 -6.43
CA LEU A 277 -16.52 -15.76 -7.36
C LEU A 277 -15.64 -14.81 -8.17
N TRP A 278 -14.39 -14.56 -7.77
CA TRP A 278 -13.51 -13.59 -8.43
C TRP A 278 -13.15 -13.94 -9.87
N SER A 279 -13.36 -15.19 -10.26
CA SER A 279 -13.16 -15.65 -11.64
C SER A 279 -14.41 -15.51 -12.52
N GLU A 280 -15.56 -15.18 -11.94
CA GLU A 280 -16.86 -15.02 -12.60
C GLU A 280 -17.38 -13.58 -12.52
N PHE A 281 -17.03 -12.86 -11.46
CA PHE A 281 -17.44 -11.49 -11.25
C PHE A 281 -16.24 -10.55 -11.08
N VAL A 282 -16.45 -9.31 -11.48
CA VAL A 282 -15.65 -8.15 -11.07
C VAL A 282 -16.45 -7.31 -10.09
N LEU A 283 -15.74 -6.64 -9.20
CA LEU A 283 -16.38 -5.77 -8.22
C LEU A 283 -16.81 -4.44 -8.84
N GLU A 284 -15.93 -3.81 -9.61
CA GLU A 284 -16.17 -2.51 -10.28
C GLU A 284 -15.42 -2.48 -11.63
N PRO A 285 -16.00 -1.90 -12.70
CA PRO A 285 -15.26 -1.64 -13.93
C PRO A 285 -14.09 -0.68 -13.71
N CYS A 286 -12.91 -1.05 -14.19
CA CYS A 286 -11.71 -0.21 -14.13
C CYS A 286 -11.13 0.02 -15.53
N GLY A 287 -10.45 1.15 -15.73
CA GLY A 287 -9.83 1.50 -17.02
C GLY A 287 -8.76 0.51 -17.50
N VAL A 288 -8.18 -0.28 -16.59
CA VAL A 288 -7.27 -1.40 -16.89
C VAL A 288 -7.63 -2.57 -15.98
N GLN A 289 -7.95 -3.72 -16.57
CA GLN A 289 -8.32 -4.94 -15.85
C GLN A 289 -7.87 -6.20 -16.59
N ILE A 290 -7.58 -7.27 -15.84
CA ILE A 290 -7.41 -8.62 -16.38
C ILE A 290 -8.69 -9.39 -16.09
N LEU A 291 -9.30 -9.90 -17.14
CA LEU A 291 -10.53 -10.65 -17.11
C LEU A 291 -10.29 -12.12 -17.53
N THR A 292 -11.04 -13.04 -16.95
CA THR A 292 -11.05 -14.46 -17.35
C THR A 292 -11.99 -14.67 -18.54
N ASN A 293 -11.96 -15.86 -19.16
CA ASN A 293 -12.97 -16.22 -20.16
C ASN A 293 -14.41 -16.17 -19.62
N ARG A 294 -14.62 -16.52 -18.35
CA ARG A 294 -15.96 -16.46 -17.71
C ARG A 294 -16.46 -15.03 -17.58
N HIS A 295 -15.58 -14.09 -17.22
CA HIS A 295 -15.92 -12.66 -17.24
C HIS A 295 -16.38 -12.21 -18.62
N LEU A 296 -15.67 -12.63 -19.68
CA LEU A 296 -16.00 -12.25 -21.05
C LEU A 296 -17.30 -12.87 -21.56
N GLU A 297 -17.66 -14.08 -21.12
CA GLU A 297 -18.95 -14.70 -21.43
C GLU A 297 -20.13 -13.94 -20.80
N ALA A 298 -19.89 -13.27 -19.66
CA ALA A 298 -20.88 -12.45 -18.95
C ALA A 298 -20.84 -10.95 -19.33
N ALA A 299 -19.87 -10.52 -20.14
CA ALA A 299 -19.78 -9.16 -20.64
C ALA A 299 -20.91 -8.85 -21.63
N ASN A 300 -21.39 -7.60 -21.66
CA ASN A 300 -22.44 -7.18 -22.59
C ASN A 300 -21.83 -6.70 -23.93
N ASP A 301 -21.01 -5.65 -23.92
CA ASP A 301 -20.28 -5.18 -25.10
C ASP A 301 -18.94 -4.51 -24.73
N LEU A 302 -17.83 -5.14 -25.11
CA LEU A 302 -16.48 -4.61 -24.92
C LEU A 302 -15.89 -4.01 -26.20
N SER A 303 -16.70 -3.71 -27.23
CA SER A 303 -16.25 -3.16 -28.51
C SER A 303 -15.60 -1.78 -28.39
N ALA A 304 -15.95 -1.01 -27.35
CA ALA A 304 -15.32 0.27 -27.01
C ALA A 304 -13.95 0.12 -26.30
N TRP A 305 -13.58 -1.09 -25.90
CA TRP A 305 -12.37 -1.40 -25.15
C TRP A 305 -11.28 -1.97 -26.08
N GLN A 306 -10.03 -1.91 -25.61
CA GLN A 306 -8.92 -2.65 -26.19
C GLN A 306 -8.78 -3.96 -25.43
N THR A 307 -8.79 -5.09 -26.15
CA THR A 307 -8.63 -6.40 -25.56
C THR A 307 -7.35 -7.06 -26.09
N THR A 308 -6.55 -7.63 -25.20
CA THR A 308 -5.33 -8.37 -25.55
C THR A 308 -5.33 -9.71 -24.83
N ARG A 309 -5.36 -10.80 -25.59
CA ARG A 309 -5.24 -12.16 -25.08
C ARG A 309 -3.85 -12.34 -24.46
N LEU A 310 -3.78 -12.70 -23.18
CA LEU A 310 -2.53 -12.91 -22.46
C LEU A 310 -2.12 -14.40 -22.48
N ASP A 311 -3.10 -15.27 -22.24
CA ASP A 311 -2.98 -16.73 -22.31
C ASP A 311 -4.36 -17.34 -22.60
N ASP A 312 -4.48 -18.68 -22.53
CA ASP A 312 -5.72 -19.40 -22.83
C ASP A 312 -6.93 -18.97 -21.99
N THR A 313 -6.70 -18.39 -20.80
CA THR A 313 -7.72 -18.04 -19.80
C THR A 313 -7.87 -16.55 -19.55
N HIS A 314 -6.83 -15.74 -19.74
CA HIS A 314 -6.81 -14.33 -19.34
C HIS A 314 -6.76 -13.37 -20.53
N VAL A 315 -7.47 -12.25 -20.39
CA VAL A 315 -7.51 -11.14 -21.34
C VAL A 315 -7.29 -9.83 -20.60
N LEU A 316 -6.31 -9.05 -21.03
CA LEU A 316 -6.16 -7.66 -20.62
C LEU A 316 -7.22 -6.82 -21.34
N VAL A 317 -8.08 -6.15 -20.58
CA VAL A 317 -9.10 -5.22 -21.07
C VAL A 317 -8.73 -3.81 -20.61
N GLN A 318 -8.65 -2.88 -21.57
CA GLN A 318 -8.24 -1.50 -21.32
C GLN A 318 -9.18 -0.51 -22.01
N ALA A 319 -9.54 0.57 -21.32
CA ALA A 319 -10.25 1.66 -21.97
C ALA A 319 -9.34 2.29 -23.05
N ARG A 320 -9.93 2.65 -24.20
CA ARG A 320 -9.18 3.28 -25.30
C ARG A 320 -8.59 4.63 -24.92
N ASP A 321 -9.29 5.35 -24.04
CA ASP A 321 -8.82 6.57 -23.41
C ASP A 321 -8.74 6.36 -21.90
N LEU A 322 -7.52 6.38 -21.36
CA LEU A 322 -7.24 6.20 -19.93
C LEU A 322 -7.28 7.52 -19.15
N GLU A 323 -7.35 8.67 -19.84
CA GLU A 323 -7.30 9.98 -19.21
C GLU A 323 -8.49 10.24 -18.27
N PRO A 324 -9.76 9.96 -18.64
CA PRO A 324 -10.91 10.14 -17.75
C PRO A 324 -10.82 9.33 -16.45
N TRP A 325 -10.16 8.16 -16.52
CA TRP A 325 -9.98 7.24 -15.40
C TRP A 325 -8.95 7.77 -14.41
N TYR A 326 -7.75 8.12 -14.88
CA TYR A 326 -6.58 8.25 -13.99
C TYR A 326 -5.93 9.64 -13.96
N ALA A 327 -6.30 10.57 -14.82
CA ALA A 327 -5.56 11.85 -14.90
C ALA A 327 -5.83 12.80 -13.74
N THR A 328 -6.97 12.66 -13.07
CA THR A 328 -7.28 13.43 -11.87
C THR A 328 -6.87 12.65 -10.63
N ARG A 329 -6.02 13.27 -9.81
CA ARG A 329 -5.59 12.74 -8.53
C ARG A 329 -6.76 12.73 -7.54
N ARG A 330 -7.19 11.54 -7.14
CA ARG A 330 -8.39 11.32 -6.31
C ARG A 330 -8.07 10.60 -5.00
N TRP A 331 -8.94 10.78 -4.01
CA TRP A 331 -8.98 9.91 -2.84
C TRP A 331 -9.69 8.59 -3.18
N SER A 332 -9.44 7.53 -2.42
CA SER A 332 -10.04 6.22 -2.67
C SER A 332 -11.57 6.17 -2.52
N TYR A 333 -12.16 7.13 -1.80
CA TYR A 333 -13.61 7.25 -1.66
C TYR A 333 -14.28 8.19 -2.70
N GLU A 334 -13.50 8.90 -3.51
CA GLU A 334 -14.08 9.77 -4.54
C GLU A 334 -14.66 8.94 -5.70
N LEU A 335 -15.69 9.49 -6.34
CA LEU A 335 -16.34 8.87 -7.49
C LEU A 335 -15.71 9.34 -8.80
N LEU A 336 -15.69 8.46 -9.78
CA LEU A 336 -15.43 8.83 -11.17
C LEU A 336 -16.65 9.55 -11.76
N ASP A 337 -16.47 10.10 -12.97
CA ASP A 337 -17.58 10.69 -13.71
C ASP A 337 -18.76 9.69 -13.82
N PRO A 338 -19.98 10.08 -13.41
CA PRO A 338 -21.10 9.15 -13.40
C PRO A 338 -21.48 8.62 -14.78
N GLN A 339 -21.27 9.38 -15.86
CA GLN A 339 -21.57 8.92 -17.22
C GLN A 339 -20.52 7.90 -17.68
N LEU A 340 -19.25 8.15 -17.38
CA LEU A 340 -18.16 7.19 -17.61
C LEU A 340 -18.46 5.85 -16.91
N MET A 341 -18.82 5.90 -15.63
CA MET A 341 -19.13 4.68 -14.86
C MET A 341 -20.41 4.01 -15.33
N ALA A 342 -21.46 4.77 -15.68
CA ALA A 342 -22.69 4.18 -16.22
C ALA A 342 -22.43 3.42 -17.52
N GLN A 343 -21.66 4.00 -18.45
CA GLN A 343 -21.28 3.30 -19.69
C GLN A 343 -20.42 2.07 -19.41
N ALA A 344 -19.40 2.18 -18.56
CA ALA A 344 -18.53 1.05 -18.24
C ALA A 344 -19.31 -0.11 -17.60
N ARG A 345 -20.33 0.19 -16.79
CA ARG A 345 -21.22 -0.83 -16.22
C ARG A 345 -22.12 -1.49 -17.26
N ASP A 346 -22.65 -0.70 -18.19
CA ASP A 346 -23.43 -1.23 -19.31
C ASP A 346 -22.59 -2.15 -20.20
N ASP A 347 -21.35 -1.77 -20.51
CA ASP A 347 -20.39 -2.56 -21.27
C ASP A 347 -20.04 -3.87 -20.56
N PHE A 348 -19.79 -3.80 -19.25
CA PHE A 348 -19.39 -4.94 -18.44
C PHE A 348 -20.56 -5.88 -18.11
N GLY A 349 -21.78 -5.38 -18.05
CA GLY A 349 -22.98 -6.21 -17.94
C GLY A 349 -23.00 -7.15 -16.72
N ALA A 350 -23.23 -8.44 -16.97
CA ALA A 350 -23.55 -9.41 -15.94
C ALA A 350 -22.34 -9.90 -15.12
N MET A 351 -21.10 -9.54 -15.51
CA MET A 351 -19.93 -9.84 -14.67
C MET A 351 -19.80 -8.90 -13.47
N ILE A 352 -20.61 -7.85 -13.32
CA ILE A 352 -20.54 -7.00 -12.13
C ILE A 352 -21.33 -7.64 -10.98
N LEU A 353 -20.69 -7.87 -9.83
CA LEU A 353 -21.39 -8.37 -8.65
C LEU A 353 -22.14 -7.24 -7.93
N THR A 354 -23.38 -7.02 -8.33
CA THR A 354 -24.32 -6.12 -7.63
C THR A 354 -24.95 -6.79 -6.41
N PRO A 355 -25.54 -6.03 -5.46
CA PRO A 355 -26.30 -6.61 -4.35
C PRO A 355 -27.45 -7.53 -4.81
N GLU A 356 -28.13 -7.19 -5.90
CA GLU A 356 -29.17 -8.02 -6.51
C GLU A 356 -28.58 -9.35 -6.98
N ARG A 357 -27.45 -9.30 -7.70
CA ARG A 357 -26.79 -10.47 -8.25
C ARG A 357 -26.25 -11.39 -7.16
N ALA A 358 -25.68 -10.82 -6.10
CA ALA A 358 -25.26 -11.55 -4.91
C ALA A 358 -26.42 -12.35 -4.30
N ARG A 359 -27.62 -11.75 -4.21
CA ARG A 359 -28.83 -12.46 -3.74
C ARG A 359 -29.28 -13.58 -4.69
N GLU A 360 -29.22 -13.36 -6.00
CA GLU A 360 -29.58 -14.38 -7.01
C GLU A 360 -28.71 -15.63 -6.93
N VAL A 361 -27.41 -15.46 -6.63
CA VAL A 361 -26.47 -16.58 -6.48
C VAL A 361 -26.38 -17.09 -5.04
N GLY A 362 -27.28 -16.64 -4.16
CA GLY A 362 -27.46 -17.19 -2.80
C GLY A 362 -26.52 -16.63 -1.73
N LEU A 363 -25.87 -15.49 -1.98
CA LEU A 363 -25.03 -14.81 -1.00
C LEU A 363 -25.90 -13.89 -0.14
N THR A 364 -25.76 -14.00 1.17
CA THR A 364 -26.33 -13.03 2.12
C THR A 364 -25.36 -11.87 2.29
N ALA A 365 -25.86 -10.64 2.15
CA ALA A 365 -25.10 -9.42 2.35
C ALA A 365 -24.64 -9.22 3.79
#